data_AF-A0A955CJI4-F1
#
_entry.id   AF-A0A955CJI4-F1
#
_cell.length_a   1.000
_cell.length_b   1.000
_cell.length_c   1.000
_cell.angle_alpha   90.00
_cell.angle_beta   90.00
_cell.angle_gamma   90.00
#
_symmetry.space_group_name_H-M   'P 1'
#
loop_
_entity.id
_entity.type
_entity.pdbx_description
1 polymer ?
#
loop_
_entity_poly.entity_id
_entity_poly.type
_entity_poly.pdbx_seq_one_letter_code
_entity_poly.pdbx_strand_id
1 'polypeptide(L)' 'NHGFAVEESTLPPELEITHRNLNDNTIAGLRHRTLPAFSVQYHPEASSGPHDSSYLFARFRENMLASK' A
#
# COMPACT_ATOMS: atom_id res chain seq x y z
N ASN A 1 10.69 -6.83 1.72
CA ASN A 1 11.82 -7.46 1.03
C ASN A 1 11.57 -7.28 -0.45
N HIS A 2 12.28 -6.35 -1.11
CA HIS A 2 12.10 -6.06 -2.53
C HIS A 2 13.37 -5.43 -3.08
N GLY A 3 13.65 -5.61 -4.38
CA GLY A 3 14.77 -5.00 -5.10
C GLY A 3 14.36 -4.00 -6.18
N PHE A 4 13.05 -3.80 -6.37
CA PHE A 4 12.45 -2.85 -7.30
C PHE A 4 11.50 -1.93 -6.54
N ALA A 5 11.30 -0.71 -7.04
CA ALA A 5 10.36 0.26 -6.48
C ALA A 5 9.54 0.91 -7.60
N VAL A 6 8.37 1.45 -7.25
CA VAL A 6 7.54 2.21 -8.19
C VAL A 6 8.12 3.62 -8.37
N GLU A 7 8.24 4.06 -9.62
CA GLU A 7 8.73 5.39 -9.98
C GLU A 7 7.60 6.43 -9.91
N GLU A 8 7.77 7.45 -9.07
CA GLU A 8 6.73 8.45 -8.80
C GLU A 8 6.33 9.25 -10.02
N SER A 9 7.29 9.62 -10.88
CA SER A 9 7.03 10.39 -12.09
C SER A 9 6.16 9.66 -13.12
N THR A 10 5.97 8.34 -12.96
CA THR A 10 5.16 7.50 -13.84
C THR A 10 3.74 7.26 -13.32
N LEU A 11 3.40 7.80 -12.13
CA LEU A 11 2.09 7.55 -11.54
C LEU A 11 0.97 8.21 -12.36
N PRO A 12 -0.08 7.46 -12.72
CA PRO A 12 -1.25 8.03 -13.38
C PRO A 12 -2.08 8.82 -12.34
N PRO A 13 -2.87 9.82 -12.77
CA PRO A 13 -3.55 10.75 -11.88
C PRO A 13 -4.59 10.09 -10.97
N GLU A 14 -5.09 8.91 -11.32
CA GLU A 14 -6.07 8.14 -10.53
C GLU A 14 -5.48 7.53 -9.26
N LEU A 15 -4.14 7.50 -9.14
CA LEU A 15 -3.45 6.97 -7.97
C LEU A 15 -2.98 8.11 -7.05
N GLU A 16 -2.88 7.79 -5.76
CA GLU A 16 -2.27 8.65 -4.76
C GLU A 16 -1.31 7.84 -3.87
N ILE A 17 -0.21 8.49 -3.49
CA ILE A 17 0.79 7.92 -2.58
C ILE A 17 0.24 7.96 -1.16
N THR A 18 0.25 6.82 -0.49
CA THR A 18 -0.26 6.69 0.89
C THR A 18 0.85 6.55 1.91
N HIS A 19 1.99 6.00 1.52
CA HIS A 19 3.14 5.77 2.39
C HIS A 19 4.43 6.04 1.64
N ARG A 20 5.41 6.61 2.34
CA ARG A 20 6.79 6.74 1.87
C ARG A 20 7.72 6.03 2.84
N ASN A 21 8.79 5.47 2.30
CA ASN A 21 9.91 5.00 3.10
C ASN A 21 10.62 6.21 3.73
N LEU A 22 10.81 6.20 5.05
CA LEU A 22 11.42 7.32 5.78
C LEU A 22 12.92 7.48 5.52
N ASN A 23 13.60 6.42 5.07
CA ASN A 23 15.05 6.45 4.85
C ASN A 23 15.42 7.05 3.48
N ASP A 24 14.61 6.83 2.45
CA ASP A 24 14.96 7.14 1.06
C ASP A 24 13.82 7.79 0.24
N ASN A 25 12.65 8.05 0.85
CA ASN A 25 11.46 8.62 0.22
C ASN A 25 10.83 7.81 -0.93
N THR A 26 11.27 6.58 -1.17
CA THR A 26 10.64 5.68 -2.15
C THR A 26 9.17 5.40 -1.79
N ILE A 27 8.35 5.16 -2.80
CA ILE A 27 6.93 4.86 -2.60
C ILE A 27 6.78 3.53 -1.86
N ALA A 28 6.09 3.58 -0.71
CA ALA A 28 5.83 2.40 0.12
C ALA A 28 4.35 1.96 0.12
N GLY A 29 3.47 2.73 -0.52
CA GLY A 29 2.07 2.36 -0.68
C GLY A 29 1.29 3.31 -1.58
N LEU A 30 0.27 2.77 -2.23
CA LEU A 30 -0.58 3.46 -3.20
C LEU A 30 -2.06 3.14 -2.91
N ARG A 31 -2.96 4.05 -3.26
CA ARG A 31 -4.39 3.74 -3.38
C ARG A 31 -4.98 4.42 -4.60
N HIS A 32 -6.04 3.81 -5.15
CA HIS A 32 -6.85 4.43 -6.17
C HIS A 32 -7.76 5.49 -5.53
N ARG A 33 -7.94 6.63 -6.19
CA ARG A 33 -8.72 7.76 -5.66
C ARG A 33 -10.22 7.46 -5.53
N THR A 34 -10.77 6.67 -6.45
CA THR A 34 -12.20 6.34 -6.51
C THR A 34 -12.53 4.86 -6.26
N LEU A 35 -11.76 3.92 -6.82
CA LEU A 35 -11.97 2.49 -6.63
C LEU A 35 -11.47 2.01 -5.26
N PRO A 36 -12.07 0.97 -4.66
CA PRO A 36 -11.65 0.40 -3.37
C PRO A 36 -10.38 -0.47 -3.49
N ALA A 37 -9.36 0.02 -4.19
CA ALA A 37 -8.10 -0.65 -4.46
C ALA A 37 -6.92 0.07 -3.79
N PHE A 38 -6.05 -0.69 -3.12
CA PHE A 38 -4.81 -0.18 -2.52
C PHE A 38 -3.72 -1.25 -2.53
N SER A 39 -2.47 -0.81 -2.35
CA SER A 39 -1.30 -1.67 -2.21
C SER A 39 -0.28 -1.08 -1.24
N VAL A 40 0.60 -1.94 -0.73
CA VAL A 40 1.78 -1.58 0.05
C VAL A 40 3.00 -2.32 -0.49
N GLN A 41 4.18 -1.69 -0.39
CA GLN A 41 5.44 -2.24 -0.88
C GLN A 41 6.10 -3.19 0.13
N TYR A 42 5.78 -3.01 1.41
CA TYR A 42 6.24 -3.85 2.51
C TYR A 42 5.31 -5.05 2.75
N HIS A 43 5.69 -5.93 3.67
CA HIS A 43 4.99 -7.15 4.01
C HIS A 43 4.09 -6.92 5.24
N PRO A 44 2.79 -6.65 5.07
CA PRO A 44 1.89 -6.40 6.19
C PRO A 44 1.66 -7.64 7.09
N GLU A 45 1.92 -8.83 6.57
CA GLU A 45 1.88 -10.12 7.26
C GLU A 45 3.07 -10.34 8.21
N ALA A 46 4.18 -9.63 7.97
CA ALA A 46 5.46 -9.83 8.64
C ALA A 46 5.97 -11.29 8.53
N SER A 47 6.52 -11.85 9.62
CA SER A 47 7.11 -13.19 9.72
C SER A 47 8.45 -13.36 8.97
N SER A 48 9.56 -12.78 9.45
CA SER A 48 9.74 -11.99 10.69
C SER A 48 9.43 -10.50 10.52
N GLY A 49 9.26 -9.79 11.62
CA GLY A 49 9.04 -8.33 11.64
C GLY A 49 7.91 -7.89 12.59
N PRO A 50 7.71 -6.57 12.75
CA PRO A 50 6.62 -6.01 13.56
C PRO A 50 5.24 -6.20 12.90
N HIS A 51 4.18 -6.22 13.72
CA HIS A 51 2.80 -6.42 13.27
C HIS A 51 2.01 -5.10 13.08
N ASP A 52 2.69 -3.96 13.09
CA ASP A 52 2.08 -2.62 13.09
C ASP A 52 1.17 -2.37 11.87
N SER A 53 1.40 -3.08 10.77
CA SER A 53 0.64 -2.96 9.51
C SER A 53 -0.48 -3.99 9.32
N SER A 54 -0.75 -4.87 10.30
CA SER A 54 -1.77 -5.92 10.15
C SER A 54 -3.20 -5.38 9.95
N TYR A 55 -3.47 -4.13 10.29
CA TYR A 55 -4.76 -3.47 10.06
C TYR A 55 -5.16 -3.42 8.56
N LEU A 56 -4.19 -3.51 7.64
CA LEU A 56 -4.44 -3.49 6.20
C LEU A 56 -5.29 -4.70 5.74
N PHE A 57 -5.18 -5.84 6.43
CA PHE A 57 -6.04 -7.00 6.15
C PHE A 57 -7.50 -6.74 6.55
N ALA A 58 -7.72 -6.05 7.67
CA ALA A 58 -9.08 -5.65 8.08
C ALA A 58 -9.68 -4.67 7.06
N ARG A 59 -8.92 -3.66 6.63
CA ARG A 59 -9.32 -2.72 5.57
C ARG A 59 -9.65 -3.43 4.26
N PHE A 60 -8.83 -4.39 3.83
CA PHE A 60 -9.10 -5.17 2.63
C PHE A 60 -10.43 -5.94 2.76
N ARG A 61 -10.66 -6.61 3.91
CA ARG A 61 -11.92 -7.32 4.17
C ARG A 61 -13.12 -6.37 4.14
N GLU A 62 -13.02 -5.19 4.73
CA GLU A 62 -14.06 -4.17 4.71
C GLU A 62 -14.42 -3.74 3.29
N ASN A 63 -13.42 -3.49 2.43
CA ASN A 63 -13.63 -3.16 1.02
C ASN A 63 -14.38 -4.27 0.27
N MET A 64 -14.03 -5.54 0.52
CA MET A 64 -14.71 -6.69 -0.10
C MET A 64 -16.17 -6.80 0.33
N LEU A 65 -16.48 -6.47 1.59
CA LEU A 65 -17.84 -6.52 2.12
C LEU A 65 -18.71 -5.34 1.67
N ALA A 66 -18.10 -4.17 1.47
CA ALA A 66 -18.78 -2.95 1.01
C ALA A 66 -19.05 -2.95 -0.50
N SER A 67 -18.28 -3.73 -1.28
CA SER A 67 -18.48 -3.91 -2.72
C SER A 67 -19.63 -4.91 -2.95
N LYS A 68 -20.86 -4.46 -2.77
CA LYS A 68 -22.09 -5.17 -3.15
C LYS A 68 -22.80 -4.48 -4.30
#